data_AF-A0A7H0LK61-F1
#
_entry.id   AF-A0A7H0LK61-F1
#
_cell.length_a   1.000
_cell.length_b   1.000
_cell.length_c   1.000
_cell.angle_alpha   90.00
_cell.angle_beta   90.00
_cell.angle_gamma   90.00
#
_symmetry.space_group_name_H-M   'P 1'
#
loop_
_entity.id
_entity.type
_entity.pdbx_description
1 polymer ?
#
loop_
_entity_poly.entity_id
_entity_poly.type
_entity_poly.pdbx_seq_one_letter_code
_entity_poly.pdbx_strand_id
1 'polypeptide(L)'
;MRNPRLNMFVAMLAAVLVAGCSDPVRQDEKPASKDEVIKVAPDDAAMEAAKREGRRTLPEFWQHQAKPAADESMFSVKFDLLPGPAAEYIWASVATRDADGVVGVLGNVPEAPGYSIGQSVKINEADIIDWQYRKGTRMQGHYTTRVLLDQMPPAEAQEYRTALGW
;
A
#
# COMPACT_ATOMS: atom_id res chain seq x y z
N MET A 1 8.91 -60.71 49.33
CA MET A 1 9.58 -59.41 49.57
C MET A 1 9.86 -58.75 48.23
N ARG A 2 9.32 -57.52 48.01
CA ARG A 2 9.70 -56.42 47.06
C ARG A 2 10.19 -56.80 45.64
N ASN A 3 9.81 -56.20 44.52
CA ASN A 3 8.72 -55.33 44.03
C ASN A 3 8.94 -55.28 42.48
N PRO A 4 7.91 -55.15 41.63
CA PRO A 4 8.04 -55.12 40.16
C PRO A 4 7.91 -53.70 39.59
N ARG A 5 8.37 -53.47 38.34
CA ARG A 5 7.84 -52.50 37.34
C ARG A 5 8.27 -53.00 35.95
N LEU A 6 7.41 -53.72 35.21
CA LEU A 6 6.38 -53.23 34.28
C LEU A 6 6.92 -52.22 33.24
N ASN A 7 7.16 -52.70 32.02
CA ASN A 7 7.09 -51.90 30.81
C ASN A 7 6.30 -52.68 29.74
N MET A 8 5.10 -52.16 29.49
CA MET A 8 4.11 -52.50 28.48
C MET A 8 4.50 -51.71 27.21
N PHE A 9 4.58 -52.23 25.99
CA PHE A 9 3.49 -52.44 25.01
C PHE A 9 4.15 -52.81 23.66
N VAL A 10 3.71 -53.89 22.98
CA VAL A 10 2.85 -53.92 21.76
C VAL A 10 3.52 -53.29 20.53
N ALA A 11 4.07 -54.07 19.60
CA ALA A 11 3.46 -54.92 18.55
C ALA A 11 3.12 -54.17 17.23
N MET A 12 3.95 -54.51 16.24
CA MET A 12 3.70 -54.70 14.80
C MET A 12 2.79 -53.77 13.99
N LEU A 13 3.47 -53.05 13.09
CA LEU A 13 3.19 -52.79 11.67
C LEU A 13 1.89 -53.37 11.06
N ALA A 14 1.09 -52.48 10.49
CA ALA A 14 0.31 -52.73 9.29
C ALA A 14 0.58 -51.61 8.28
N ALA A 15 1.08 -51.98 7.10
CA ALA A 15 1.30 -51.09 5.97
C ALA A 15 -0.04 -50.81 5.27
N VAL A 16 -0.39 -49.52 5.13
CA VAL A 16 -1.47 -49.06 4.26
C VAL A 16 -0.86 -48.12 3.23
N LEU A 17 -0.89 -48.54 1.97
CA LEU A 17 -0.59 -47.71 0.80
C LEU A 17 -1.81 -46.81 0.54
N VAL A 18 -1.69 -45.51 0.82
CA VAL A 18 -2.64 -44.51 0.30
C VAL A 18 -1.93 -43.75 -0.81
N ALA A 19 -2.41 -43.96 -2.04
CA ALA A 19 -2.10 -43.14 -3.18
C ALA A 19 -2.81 -41.79 -3.08
N GLY A 20 -2.05 -40.70 -3.24
CA GLY A 20 -2.46 -39.42 -3.82
C GLY A 20 -3.76 -38.77 -3.32
N CYS A 21 -3.63 -37.87 -2.34
CA CYS A 21 -4.23 -36.55 -2.42
C CYS A 21 -3.13 -35.55 -2.11
N SER A 22 -2.57 -34.92 -3.14
CA SER A 22 -1.78 -33.70 -2.95
C SER A 22 -2.77 -32.62 -2.53
N ASP A 23 -2.82 -32.30 -1.24
CA ASP A 23 -3.51 -31.11 -0.79
C ASP A 23 -2.85 -29.92 -1.49
N PRO A 24 -3.58 -29.12 -2.30
CA PRO A 24 -3.03 -27.84 -2.72
C PRO A 24 -2.84 -27.04 -1.45
N VAL A 25 -1.59 -26.65 -1.19
CA VAL A 25 -1.22 -25.69 -0.17
C VAL A 25 -2.18 -24.51 -0.31
N ARG A 26 -3.10 -24.41 0.64
CA ARG A 26 -3.96 -23.24 0.82
C ARG A 26 -2.99 -22.15 1.21
N GLN A 27 -2.59 -21.31 0.25
CA GLN A 27 -1.91 -20.07 0.56
C GLN A 27 -2.93 -19.28 1.38
N ASP A 28 -2.64 -19.13 2.66
CA ASP A 28 -3.33 -18.17 3.51
C ASP A 28 -2.96 -16.78 2.98
N GLU A 29 -3.68 -16.32 1.95
CA GLU A 29 -3.69 -14.92 1.55
C GLU A 29 -4.27 -14.15 2.73
N LYS A 30 -3.39 -13.61 3.56
CA LYS A 30 -3.78 -12.61 4.56
C LYS A 30 -4.40 -11.46 3.78
N PRO A 31 -5.61 -11.00 4.13
CA PRO A 31 -6.18 -9.82 3.51
C PRO A 31 -5.19 -8.67 3.71
N ALA A 32 -4.87 -7.98 2.61
CA ALA A 32 -3.94 -6.87 2.63
C ALA A 32 -4.37 -5.86 3.69
N SER A 33 -3.47 -5.56 4.63
CA SER A 33 -3.73 -4.50 5.60
C SER A 33 -3.74 -3.17 4.86
N LYS A 34 -4.52 -2.18 5.33
CA LYS A 34 -4.61 -0.86 4.68
C LYS A 34 -3.27 -0.12 4.54
N ASP A 35 -2.24 -0.57 5.25
CA ASP A 35 -0.88 -0.02 5.25
C ASP A 35 0.15 -0.96 4.62
N GLU A 36 -0.26 -1.94 3.82
CA GLU A 36 0.68 -2.84 3.15
C GLU A 36 1.51 -2.12 2.07
N VAL A 37 2.83 -2.32 2.13
CA VAL A 37 3.77 -1.85 1.11
C VAL A 37 3.71 -2.77 -0.10
N ILE A 38 3.23 -2.25 -1.22
CA ILE A 38 3.19 -2.99 -2.48
C ILE A 38 4.49 -2.80 -3.25
N LYS A 39 5.18 -3.90 -3.52
CA LYS A 39 6.39 -3.91 -4.37
C LYS A 39 5.99 -3.94 -5.83
N VAL A 40 6.52 -2.99 -6.61
CA VAL A 40 6.30 -2.88 -8.06
C VAL A 40 7.62 -3.13 -8.76
N ALA A 41 7.58 -3.76 -9.94
CA ALA A 41 8.78 -3.94 -10.75
C ALA A 41 9.40 -2.56 -11.09
N PRO A 42 10.73 -2.40 -11.01
CA PRO A 42 11.39 -1.10 -11.25
C PRO A 42 11.13 -0.47 -12.62
N ASP A 43 10.70 -1.27 -13.60
CA ASP A 43 10.50 -0.90 -15.00
C ASP A 43 9.07 -1.12 -15.50
N ASP A 44 8.08 -1.19 -14.60
CA ASP A 44 6.67 -1.27 -14.98
C ASP A 44 6.24 -0.01 -15.76
N ALA A 45 6.04 -0.17 -17.06
CA ALA A 45 5.73 0.93 -17.97
C ALA A 45 4.40 1.62 -17.64
N ALA A 46 3.41 0.89 -17.10
CA ALA A 46 2.13 1.45 -16.70
C ALA A 46 2.30 2.30 -15.42
N MET A 47 3.07 1.81 -14.46
CA MET A 47 3.39 2.56 -13.25
C MET A 47 4.16 3.85 -13.58
N GLU A 48 5.17 3.77 -14.44
CA GLU A 48 5.93 4.96 -14.87
C GLU A 48 5.07 5.96 -15.65
N ALA A 49 4.11 5.48 -16.46
CA ALA A 49 3.13 6.36 -17.09
C ALA A 49 2.22 7.05 -16.06
N ALA A 50 1.75 6.32 -15.05
CA ALA A 50 0.93 6.87 -13.98
C ALA A 50 1.68 7.93 -13.15
N LYS A 51 2.96 7.70 -12.81
CA LYS A 51 3.79 8.70 -12.13
C LYS A 51 3.96 9.98 -12.96
N ARG A 52 4.22 9.83 -14.27
CA ARG A 52 4.32 10.99 -15.17
C ARG A 52 3.02 11.77 -15.24
N GLU A 53 1.88 11.08 -15.31
CA GLU A 53 0.57 11.71 -15.36
C GLU A 53 0.25 12.43 -14.05
N GLY A 54 0.48 11.79 -12.90
CA GLY A 54 0.31 12.42 -11.59
C GLY A 54 1.13 13.70 -11.43
N ARG A 55 2.38 13.71 -11.94
CA ARG A 55 3.20 14.92 -11.99
C ARG A 55 2.66 15.97 -12.95
N ARG A 56 2.22 15.55 -14.14
CA ARG A 56 1.68 16.45 -15.17
C ARG A 56 0.44 17.20 -14.67
N THR A 57 -0.40 16.56 -13.87
CA THR A 57 -1.65 17.13 -13.33
C THR A 57 -1.49 17.71 -11.92
N LEU A 58 -0.31 17.62 -11.30
CA LEU A 58 -0.04 18.21 -9.99
C LEU A 58 -0.41 19.72 -9.89
N PRO A 59 -0.23 20.57 -10.92
CA PRO A 59 -0.69 21.95 -10.87
C PRO A 59 -2.22 22.11 -10.66
N GLU A 60 -3.04 21.19 -11.16
CA GLU A 60 -4.49 21.18 -10.94
C GLU A 60 -4.80 20.88 -9.47
N PHE A 61 -4.15 19.87 -8.91
CA PHE A 61 -4.27 19.55 -7.48
C PHE A 61 -3.96 20.76 -6.58
N TRP A 62 -2.91 21.52 -6.90
CA TRP A 62 -2.58 22.72 -6.13
C TRP A 62 -3.61 23.83 -6.23
N GLN A 63 -4.28 23.97 -7.38
CA GLN A 63 -5.39 24.94 -7.51
C GLN A 63 -6.54 24.58 -6.57
N HIS A 64 -6.88 23.29 -6.47
CA HIS A 64 -7.90 22.80 -5.54
C HIS A 64 -7.45 22.90 -4.08
N GLN A 65 -6.21 22.52 -3.76
CA GLN A 65 -5.71 22.57 -2.38
C GLN A 65 -5.62 24.00 -1.83
N ALA A 66 -5.24 24.97 -2.68
CA ALA A 66 -5.13 26.37 -2.29
C ALA A 66 -6.51 27.02 -2.03
N LYS A 67 -7.55 26.55 -2.71
CA LYS A 67 -8.93 27.04 -2.53
C LYS A 67 -9.95 25.91 -2.69
N PRO A 68 -10.08 25.03 -1.68
CA PRO A 68 -10.97 23.87 -1.77
C PRO A 68 -12.42 24.32 -1.96
N ALA A 69 -13.15 23.62 -2.83
CA ALA A 69 -14.60 23.73 -2.85
C ALA A 69 -15.20 23.17 -1.54
N ALA A 70 -16.46 23.49 -1.25
CA ALA A 70 -17.12 23.07 -0.01
C ALA A 70 -17.23 21.54 0.16
N ASP A 71 -17.21 20.79 -0.95
CA ASP A 71 -17.24 19.34 -1.00
C ASP A 71 -15.86 18.70 -1.21
N GLU A 72 -14.78 19.49 -1.14
CA GLU A 72 -13.41 19.02 -1.34
C GLU A 72 -12.62 18.90 -0.03
N SER A 73 -11.93 17.77 0.16
CA SER A 73 -11.20 17.47 1.40
C SER A 73 -10.06 16.46 1.17
N MET A 74 -9.35 16.08 2.23
CA MET A 74 -8.33 15.01 2.21
C MET A 74 -7.21 15.24 1.19
N PHE A 75 -6.60 16.42 1.13
CA PHE A 75 -5.50 16.68 0.22
C PHE A 75 -4.22 15.94 0.63
N SER A 76 -3.75 15.01 -0.20
CA SER A 76 -2.49 14.28 0.01
C SER A 76 -1.68 14.16 -1.26
N VAL A 77 -0.37 14.03 -1.11
CA VAL A 77 0.58 13.73 -2.19
C VAL A 77 1.30 12.43 -1.91
N LYS A 78 1.67 11.70 -2.96
CA LYS A 78 2.60 10.58 -2.89
C LYS A 78 3.94 11.03 -3.44
N PHE A 79 5.01 10.79 -2.71
CA PHE A 79 6.34 11.24 -3.07
C PHE A 79 7.39 10.20 -2.72
N ASP A 80 8.57 10.31 -3.32
CA ASP A 80 9.73 9.50 -2.93
C ASP A 80 10.29 10.00 -1.59
N LEU A 81 10.12 9.21 -0.53
CA LEU A 81 10.60 9.51 0.82
C LEU A 81 12.11 9.36 0.95
N LEU A 82 12.71 8.48 0.14
CA LEU A 82 14.14 8.18 0.14
C LEU A 82 14.68 8.22 -1.30
N PRO A 83 14.92 9.41 -1.88
CA PRO A 83 15.43 9.54 -3.24
C PRO A 83 16.73 8.75 -3.43
N GLY A 84 16.70 7.68 -4.22
CA GLY A 84 17.85 6.78 -4.41
C GLY A 84 17.47 5.36 -4.84
N PRO A 85 18.41 4.40 -4.77
CA PRO A 85 18.20 3.03 -5.25
C PRO A 85 17.18 2.21 -4.45
N ALA A 86 16.74 2.70 -3.28
CA ALA A 86 15.73 2.08 -2.43
C ALA A 86 14.52 3.02 -2.24
N ALA A 87 14.05 3.62 -3.34
CA ALA A 87 12.92 4.54 -3.33
C ALA A 87 11.71 3.94 -2.60
N GLU A 88 11.21 4.66 -1.61
CA GLU A 88 9.98 4.34 -0.91
C GLU A 88 8.95 5.43 -1.23
N TYR A 89 7.89 5.05 -1.93
CA TYR A 89 6.83 6.00 -2.29
C TYR A 89 5.70 5.96 -1.27
N ILE A 90 5.52 7.05 -0.52
CA ILE A 90 4.57 7.12 0.59
C ILE A 90 3.59 8.27 0.43
N TRP A 91 2.37 8.10 0.95
CA TRP A 91 1.39 9.17 1.03
C TRP A 91 1.62 10.08 2.24
N ALA A 92 1.45 11.38 2.05
CA ALA A 92 1.40 12.37 3.11
C ALA A 92 0.25 13.35 2.90
N SER A 93 -0.49 13.66 3.97
CA SER A 93 -1.45 14.78 3.93
C SER A 93 -0.70 16.10 3.85
N VAL A 94 -1.21 17.04 3.05
CA VAL A 94 -0.59 18.36 2.90
C VAL A 94 -0.96 19.22 4.10
N ALA A 95 0.04 19.58 4.91
CA ALA A 95 -0.14 20.47 6.07
C ALA A 95 -0.01 21.94 5.65
N THR A 96 1.03 22.28 4.90
CA THR A 96 1.24 23.61 4.33
C THR A 96 1.89 23.53 2.95
N ARG A 97 1.60 24.52 2.11
CA ARG A 97 2.32 24.80 0.87
C ARG A 97 2.42 26.30 0.68
N ASP A 98 3.63 26.83 0.69
CA ASP A 98 3.91 28.26 0.56
C ASP A 98 5.23 28.48 -0.20
N ALA A 99 5.80 29.69 -0.09
CA ALA A 99 7.05 30.04 -0.75
C ALA A 99 8.26 29.24 -0.23
N ASP A 100 8.19 28.70 0.99
CA ASP A 100 9.26 27.93 1.63
C ASP A 100 9.17 26.43 1.34
N GLY A 101 8.10 26.00 0.65
CA GLY A 101 7.93 24.65 0.10
C GLY A 101 6.67 23.94 0.56
N VAL A 102 6.71 22.60 0.52
CA VAL A 102 5.60 21.73 0.94
C VAL A 102 5.97 21.05 2.26
N VAL A 103 5.07 21.13 3.24
CA VAL A 103 5.15 20.32 4.46
C VAL A 103 3.98 19.35 4.46
N GLY A 104 4.28 18.07 4.67
CA GLY A 104 3.28 17.02 4.77
C GLY A 104 3.41 16.20 6.04
N VAL A 105 2.35 15.47 6.37
CA VAL A 105 2.30 14.52 7.49
C VAL A 105 2.14 13.11 6.93
N LEU A 106 3.08 12.22 7.25
CA LEU A 106 3.09 10.85 6.71
C LEU A 106 1.81 10.09 7.10
N GLY A 107 1.13 9.53 6.10
CA GLY A 107 -0.18 8.88 6.25
C GLY A 107 -0.13 7.36 6.39
N ASN A 108 1.04 6.75 6.21
CA ASN A 108 1.28 5.31 6.32
C ASN A 108 2.54 5.07 7.18
N VAL A 109 2.74 3.81 7.59
CA VAL A 109 3.95 3.40 8.32
C VAL A 109 5.11 3.27 7.32
N PRO A 110 6.19 4.06 7.45
CA PRO A 110 7.34 3.95 6.55
C PRO A 110 8.20 2.73 6.88
N GLU A 111 8.78 2.11 5.86
CA GLU A 111 9.86 1.12 6.01
C GLU A 111 11.22 1.81 6.22
N ALA A 112 11.36 3.04 5.72
CA ALA A 112 12.55 3.88 5.87
C ALA A 112 12.90 4.11 7.35
N PRO A 113 14.12 3.76 7.80
CA PRO A 113 14.55 4.02 9.16
C PRO A 113 14.60 5.53 9.43
N GLY A 114 14.20 5.92 10.64
CA GLY A 114 14.16 7.32 11.06
C GLY A 114 12.88 8.06 10.66
N TYR A 115 11.93 7.36 10.03
CA TYR A 115 10.59 7.89 9.77
C TYR A 115 9.50 7.17 10.58
N SER A 116 8.37 7.82 10.78
CA SER A 116 7.21 7.26 11.47
C SER A 116 5.90 7.81 10.92
N ILE A 117 4.83 7.02 10.98
CA ILE A 117 3.48 7.51 10.67
C ILE A 117 3.14 8.74 11.52
N GLY A 118 2.48 9.74 10.93
CA GLY A 118 2.14 10.99 11.60
C GLY A 118 3.31 11.98 11.74
N GLN A 119 4.52 11.64 11.28
CA GLN A 119 5.64 12.57 11.27
C GLN A 119 5.43 13.68 10.24
N SER A 120 5.75 14.91 10.63
CA SER A 120 5.85 16.05 9.71
C SER A 120 7.19 16.02 8.96
N VAL A 121 7.14 16.16 7.64
CA VAL A 121 8.30 16.12 6.75
C VAL A 121 8.24 17.26 5.73
N LYS A 122 9.41 17.75 5.31
CA LYS A 122 9.51 18.61 4.14
C LYS A 122 9.45 17.74 2.88
N ILE A 123 8.63 18.13 1.93
CA ILE A 123 8.45 17.43 0.66
C ILE A 123 8.98 18.33 -0.44
N ASN A 124 9.94 17.81 -1.21
CA ASN A 124 10.37 18.45 -2.43
C ASN A 124 9.31 18.20 -3.51
N GLU A 125 8.81 19.25 -4.14
CA GLU A 125 7.78 19.14 -5.19
C GLU A 125 8.28 18.30 -6.37
N ALA A 126 9.59 18.29 -6.63
CA ALA A 126 10.21 17.46 -7.64
C ALA A 126 10.24 15.96 -7.30
N ASP A 127 9.87 15.54 -6.09
CA ASP A 127 9.81 14.13 -5.69
C ASP A 127 8.37 13.60 -5.65
N ILE A 128 7.38 14.47 -5.86
CA ILE A 128 5.96 14.08 -5.94
C ILE A 128 5.72 13.30 -7.24
N ILE A 129 4.97 12.21 -7.15
CA ILE A 129 4.65 11.31 -8.25
C ILE A 129 3.15 11.06 -8.43
N ASP A 130 2.35 11.33 -7.41
CA ASP A 130 0.90 11.14 -7.42
C ASP A 130 0.27 12.08 -6.40
N TRP A 131 -1.05 12.25 -6.47
CA TRP A 131 -1.82 13.08 -5.56
C TRP A 131 -3.25 12.54 -5.43
N GLN A 132 -3.92 12.94 -4.35
CA GLN A 132 -5.33 12.67 -4.17
C GLN A 132 -6.01 13.79 -3.39
N TYR A 133 -7.29 14.00 -3.70
CA TYR A 133 -8.23 14.66 -2.81
C TYR A 133 -9.62 14.04 -2.98
N ARG A 134 -10.46 14.17 -1.97
CA ARG A 134 -11.86 13.74 -2.02
C ARG A 134 -12.72 14.89 -2.54
N LYS A 135 -13.62 14.60 -3.48
CA LYS A 135 -14.69 15.49 -3.94
C LYS A 135 -16.04 14.79 -3.79
N GLY A 136 -16.87 15.27 -2.87
CA GLY A 136 -18.07 14.57 -2.43
C GLY A 136 -17.71 13.16 -1.93
N THR A 137 -18.24 12.13 -2.58
CA THR A 137 -17.96 10.72 -2.24
C THR A 137 -16.78 10.12 -3.00
N ARG A 138 -16.23 10.81 -4.01
CA ARG A 138 -15.27 10.23 -4.96
C ARG A 138 -13.88 10.81 -4.78
N MET A 139 -12.87 9.93 -4.81
CA MET A 139 -11.47 10.30 -4.81
C MET A 139 -11.01 10.71 -6.21
N GLN A 140 -10.30 11.83 -6.28
CA GLN A 140 -9.63 12.36 -7.46
C GLN A 140 -8.14 11.97 -7.46
N GLY A 141 -7.49 12.01 -8.63
CA GLY A 141 -6.10 11.58 -8.78
C GLY A 141 -5.93 10.07 -8.66
N HIS A 142 -5.03 9.64 -7.75
CA HIS A 142 -4.70 8.24 -7.48
C HIS A 142 -4.19 7.48 -8.72
N TYR A 143 -3.34 8.11 -9.54
CA TYR A 143 -2.89 7.52 -10.79
C TYR A 143 -2.15 6.19 -10.58
N THR A 144 -1.26 6.14 -9.59
CA THR A 144 -0.51 4.93 -9.25
C THR A 144 -1.39 3.87 -8.62
N THR A 145 -2.37 4.27 -7.79
CA THR A 145 -3.34 3.34 -7.22
C THR A 145 -4.17 2.68 -8.33
N ARG A 146 -4.60 3.41 -9.36
CA ARG A 146 -5.36 2.82 -10.49
C ARG A 146 -4.60 1.69 -11.15
N VAL A 147 -3.31 1.88 -11.42
CA VAL A 147 -2.45 0.82 -11.99
C VAL A 147 -2.41 -0.40 -11.08
N LEU A 148 -2.26 -0.21 -9.77
CA LEU A 148 -2.25 -1.33 -8.81
C LEU A 148 -3.59 -2.07 -8.82
N LEU A 149 -4.72 -1.36 -8.84
CA LEU A 149 -6.05 -1.98 -8.88
C LEU A 149 -6.34 -2.72 -10.19
N ASP A 150 -5.68 -2.36 -11.29
CA ASP A 150 -5.79 -3.07 -12.56
C ASP A 150 -4.96 -4.37 -12.58
N GLN A 151 -4.00 -4.50 -11.66
CA GLN A 151 -3.12 -5.67 -11.51
C GLN A 151 -3.58 -6.63 -10.39
N MET A 152 -4.53 -6.20 -9.54
CA MET A 152 -5.11 -7.00 -8.45
C MET A 152 -6.19 -7.98 -8.95
N PRO A 153 -6.49 -9.05 -8.17
CA PRO A 153 -7.68 -9.86 -8.40
C PRO A 153 -8.96 -9.00 -8.43
N PRO A 154 -9.91 -9.25 -9.36
CA PRO A 154 -11.06 -8.37 -9.55
C PRO A 154 -11.92 -8.13 -8.30
N ALA A 155 -12.09 -9.15 -7.46
CA ALA A 155 -12.87 -9.04 -6.22
C ALA A 155 -12.21 -8.07 -5.22
N GLU A 156 -10.89 -8.20 -5.02
CA GLU A 156 -10.11 -7.32 -4.15
C GLU A 156 -10.08 -5.89 -4.70
N ALA A 157 -9.81 -5.73 -6.00
CA ALA A 157 -9.81 -4.41 -6.64
C ALA A 157 -11.15 -3.68 -6.48
N GLN A 158 -12.28 -4.41 -6.51
CA GLN A 158 -13.61 -3.83 -6.36
C GLN A 158 -13.85 -3.25 -4.95
N GLU A 159 -13.28 -3.85 -3.91
CA GLU A 159 -13.36 -3.31 -2.54
C GLU A 159 -12.68 -1.95 -2.45
N TYR A 160 -11.48 -1.82 -3.02
CA TYR A 160 -10.76 -0.55 -3.09
C TYR A 160 -11.50 0.48 -3.94
N ARG A 161 -12.01 0.10 -5.13
CA ARG A 161 -12.79 1.01 -5.99
C ARG A 161 -14.00 1.56 -5.24
N THR A 162 -14.73 0.71 -4.53
CA THR A 162 -15.87 1.11 -3.69
C THR A 162 -15.45 2.11 -2.61
N ALA A 163 -14.35 1.86 -1.89
CA ALA A 163 -13.84 2.76 -0.85
C ALA A 163 -13.37 4.12 -1.41
N LEU A 164 -12.90 4.14 -2.66
CA LEU A 164 -12.47 5.34 -3.39
C LEU A 164 -13.64 6.06 -4.09
N GLY A 165 -14.85 5.48 -4.08
CA GLY A 165 -16.03 6.01 -4.76
C GLY A 165 -15.93 5.92 -6.29
N TRP A 166 -15.32 4.85 -6.82
CA TRP A 166 -15.15 4.54 -8.24
C TRP A 166 -16.07 3.42 -8.70
#